data_AF-A0A3M8EIZ8-F1
#
_entry.id   AF-A0A3M8EIZ8-F1
#
_cell.length_a   1.000
_cell.length_b   1.000
_cell.length_c   1.000
_cell.angle_alpha   90.00
_cell.angle_beta   90.00
_cell.angle_gamma   90.00
#
_symmetry.space_group_name_H-M   'P 1'
#
loop_
_entity.id
_entity.type
_entity.pdbx_description
1 polymer ?
#
loop_
_entity_poly.entity_id
_entity_poly.type
_entity_poly.pdbx_seq_one_letter_code
_entity_poly.pdbx_strand_id
1 'polypeptide(L)'
;MADYEKRKKEYVTKEAGLTQEEASKYFPLSNELTQKKFTLHRSHRDKVQRIKDNSNISDEEYRRMLEDDVDVKLKEAELDKEYSAKFEKVLSPEKLFKAQQAERNFIQREVTNFRNEAKSNTMR
;
A
#
# COMPACT_ATOMS: atom_id res chain seq x y z
N MET A 1 4.29 15.51 -3.61
CA MET A 1 4.64 14.09 -3.83
C MET A 1 6.14 13.81 -3.65
N ALA A 2 7.04 14.55 -4.31
CA ALA A 2 8.49 14.32 -4.17
C ALA A 2 9.00 14.46 -2.71
N ASP A 3 8.46 15.43 -1.95
CA ASP A 3 8.81 15.61 -0.54
C ASP A 3 8.37 14.43 0.35
N TYR A 4 7.16 13.92 0.13
CA TYR A 4 6.64 12.74 0.84
C TYR A 4 7.52 11.50 0.65
N GLU A 5 7.84 11.20 -0.61
CA GLU A 5 8.69 10.04 -0.96
C GLU A 5 10.09 10.17 -0.36
N LYS A 6 10.65 11.38 -0.37
CA LYS A 6 11.95 11.65 0.24
C LYS A 6 11.91 11.43 1.76
N ARG A 7 10.95 12.02 2.47
CA ARG A 7 10.78 11.85 3.93
C ARG A 7 10.53 10.38 4.31
N LYS A 8 9.72 9.66 3.51
CA LYS A 8 9.49 8.22 3.69
C LYS A 8 10.80 7.45 3.61
N LYS A 9 11.59 7.67 2.55
CA LYS A 9 12.86 6.97 2.33
C LYS A 9 13.86 7.24 3.45
N GLU A 10 14.02 8.49 3.86
CA GLU A 10 14.92 8.88 4.95
C GLU A 10 14.50 8.23 6.28
N TYR A 11 13.20 8.27 6.60
CA TYR A 11 12.67 7.65 7.82
C TYR A 11 12.90 6.14 7.83
N VAL A 12 12.52 5.44 6.76
CA VAL A 12 12.65 3.98 6.66
C VAL A 12 14.11 3.54 6.69
N THR A 13 14.99 4.24 5.98
CA THR A 13 16.44 3.95 5.98
C THR A 13 17.01 4.02 7.39
N LYS A 14 16.62 5.05 8.15
CA LYS A 14 17.07 5.26 9.53
C LYS A 14 16.53 4.19 10.49
N GLU A 15 15.22 3.96 10.48
CA GLU A 15 14.57 3.03 11.43
C GLU A 15 14.94 1.57 11.19
N ALA A 16 15.17 1.19 9.92
CA ALA A 16 15.58 -0.17 9.58
C ALA A 16 17.11 -0.37 9.52
N GLY A 17 17.89 0.70 9.72
CA GLY A 17 19.36 0.63 9.68
C GLY A 17 19.88 0.16 8.31
N LEU A 18 19.29 0.66 7.23
CA LEU A 18 19.66 0.27 5.87
C LEU A 18 20.94 1.00 5.44
N THR A 19 21.85 0.28 4.78
CA THR A 19 22.96 0.92 4.05
C THR A 19 22.43 1.59 2.78
N GLN A 20 23.23 2.45 2.17
CA GLN A 20 22.85 3.09 0.90
C GLN A 20 22.63 2.07 -0.22
N GLU A 21 23.44 1.00 -0.26
CA GLU A 21 23.28 -0.11 -1.22
C GLU A 21 21.98 -0.87 -0.98
N GLU A 22 21.68 -1.24 0.27
CA GLU A 22 20.43 -1.90 0.66
C GLU A 22 19.21 -1.04 0.30
N ALA A 23 19.23 0.25 0.66
CA ALA A 23 18.17 1.20 0.36
C ALA A 23 17.92 1.35 -1.15
N SER A 24 18.99 1.47 -1.94
CA SER A 24 18.91 1.60 -3.41
C SER A 24 18.25 0.41 -4.10
N LYS A 25 18.33 -0.78 -3.51
CA LYS A 25 17.70 -2.01 -4.01
C LYS A 25 16.30 -2.22 -3.43
N TYR A 26 16.09 -1.87 -2.16
CA TYR A 26 14.84 -2.08 -1.44
C TYR A 26 13.72 -1.17 -1.94
N PHE A 27 13.96 0.15 -2.03
CA PHE A 27 12.90 1.10 -2.36
C PHE A 27 12.28 0.90 -3.76
N PRO A 28 13.03 0.58 -4.82
CA PRO A 28 12.43 0.23 -6.10
C PRO A 28 11.45 -0.95 -6.03
N LEU A 29 11.82 -2.02 -5.31
CA LEU A 29 10.95 -3.19 -5.12
C LEU A 29 9.70 -2.85 -4.28
N SER A 30 9.87 -2.10 -3.19
CA SER A 30 8.76 -1.64 -2.35
C SER A 30 7.79 -0.75 -3.14
N ASN A 31 8.32 0.16 -3.96
CA ASN A 31 7.52 1.03 -4.81
C ASN A 31 6.78 0.25 -5.90
N GLU A 32 7.42 -0.73 -6.54
CA GLU A 32 6.77 -1.57 -7.55
C GLU A 32 5.60 -2.38 -6.94
N LEU A 33 5.81 -3.03 -5.78
CA LEU A 33 4.76 -3.76 -5.06
C LEU A 33 3.61 -2.82 -4.70
N THR A 34 3.93 -1.64 -4.14
CA THR A 34 2.93 -0.63 -3.77
C THR A 34 2.10 -0.20 -4.98
N GLN A 35 2.71 0.02 -6.14
CA GLN A 35 2.02 0.38 -7.38
C GLN A 35 1.13 -0.74 -7.92
N LYS A 36 1.60 -2.00 -7.86
CA LYS A 36 0.79 -3.17 -8.26
C LYS A 36 -0.44 -3.32 -7.39
N LYS A 37 -0.28 -3.25 -6.07
CA LYS A 37 -1.40 -3.27 -5.10
C LYS A 37 -2.34 -2.10 -5.31
N PHE A 38 -1.82 -0.88 -5.50
CA PHE A 38 -2.63 0.30 -5.76
C PHE A 38 -3.50 0.12 -7.01
N THR A 39 -2.91 -0.35 -8.12
CA THR A 39 -3.62 -0.60 -9.37
C THR A 39 -4.70 -1.67 -9.20
N LEU A 40 -4.39 -2.77 -8.51
CA LEU A 40 -5.34 -3.84 -8.19
C LEU A 40 -6.56 -3.29 -7.43
N HIS A 41 -6.34 -2.58 -6.32
CA HIS A 41 -7.43 -2.03 -5.53
C HIS A 41 -8.18 -0.90 -6.25
N ARG A 42 -7.50 -0.09 -7.07
CA ARG A 42 -8.14 0.95 -7.86
C ARG A 42 -9.11 0.33 -8.86
N SER A 43 -8.66 -0.67 -9.63
CA SER A 43 -9.52 -1.38 -10.58
C SER A 43 -10.74 -2.00 -9.89
N HIS A 44 -10.53 -2.58 -8.71
CA HIS A 44 -11.62 -3.13 -7.91
C HIS A 44 -12.64 -2.05 -7.48
N ARG A 45 -12.16 -0.95 -6.90
CA ARG A 45 -13.01 0.18 -6.50
C ARG A 45 -13.80 0.75 -7.67
N ASP A 46 -13.16 0.92 -8.82
CA ASP A 46 -13.81 1.45 -10.02
C ASP A 46 -14.92 0.49 -10.52
N LYS A 47 -14.71 -0.83 -10.46
CA LYS A 47 -15.72 -1.85 -10.81
C LYS A 47 -16.91 -1.79 -9.84
N VAL A 48 -16.64 -1.78 -8.54
CA VAL A 48 -17.68 -1.68 -7.50
C VAL A 48 -18.49 -0.39 -7.63
N GLN A 49 -17.84 0.74 -7.89
CA GLN A 49 -18.53 2.02 -8.03
C GLN A 49 -19.49 2.00 -9.22
N ARG A 50 -19.07 1.47 -10.38
CA ARG A 50 -19.95 1.35 -11.57
C ARG A 50 -21.20 0.52 -11.31
N ILE A 51 -21.09 -0.55 -10.52
CA ILE A 51 -22.24 -1.37 -10.15
C ILE A 51 -23.17 -0.59 -9.21
N LYS A 52 -22.61 0.13 -8.23
CA LYS A 52 -23.36 0.97 -7.29
C LYS A 52 -24.09 2.14 -7.93
N ASP A 53 -23.52 2.70 -9.01
CA ASP A 53 -24.15 3.78 -9.77
C ASP A 53 -25.36 3.28 -10.58
N ASN A 54 -25.56 1.96 -10.71
CA ASN A 54 -26.75 1.35 -11.30
C ASN A 54 -27.87 1.25 -10.25
N SER A 55 -29.06 1.73 -10.57
CA SER A 55 -30.17 1.87 -9.62
C SER A 55 -30.81 0.54 -9.20
N ASN A 56 -30.56 -0.54 -9.93
CA ASN A 56 -31.15 -1.86 -9.69
C ASN A 56 -30.07 -2.95 -9.73
N ILE A 57 -29.35 -3.11 -8.62
CA ILE A 57 -28.36 -4.18 -8.45
C ILE A 57 -29.08 -5.49 -8.14
N SER A 58 -28.82 -6.51 -8.95
CA SER A 58 -29.33 -7.87 -8.75
C SER A 58 -28.54 -8.66 -7.70
N ASP A 59 -29.14 -9.69 -7.10
CA ASP A 59 -28.45 -10.60 -6.19
C ASP A 59 -27.21 -11.26 -6.82
N GLU A 60 -27.24 -11.48 -8.13
CA GLU A 60 -26.10 -12.03 -8.88
C GLU A 60 -24.95 -11.02 -8.99
N GLU A 61 -25.24 -9.73 -9.15
CA GLU A 61 -24.21 -8.67 -9.11
C GLU A 61 -23.63 -8.51 -7.71
N TYR A 62 -24.43 -8.62 -6.66
CA TYR A 62 -23.93 -8.67 -5.29
C TYR A 62 -23.01 -9.87 -5.05
N ARG A 63 -23.39 -11.06 -5.52
CA ARG A 63 -22.55 -12.26 -5.43
C ARG A 63 -21.20 -12.04 -6.12
N ARG A 64 -21.19 -11.50 -7.33
CA ARG A 64 -19.95 -11.18 -8.06
C ARG A 64 -19.08 -10.17 -7.34
N MET A 65 -19.66 -9.14 -6.72
CA MET A 65 -18.89 -8.19 -5.91
C MET A 65 -18.22 -8.86 -4.72
N LEU A 66 -18.93 -9.75 -4.02
CA LEU A 66 -18.37 -10.51 -2.91
C LEU A 66 -17.26 -11.48 -3.35
N GLU A 67 -17.42 -12.10 -4.52
CA GLU A 67 -16.38 -12.95 -5.13
C GLU A 67 -15.15 -12.12 -5.54
N ASP A 68 -15.35 -10.99 -6.22
CA ASP A 68 -14.28 -10.06 -6.60
C ASP A 68 -13.48 -9.56 -5.37
N ASP A 69 -14.16 -9.28 -4.25
CA ASP A 69 -13.53 -8.89 -2.99
C ASP A 69 -12.56 -9.97 -2.47
N VAL A 70 -12.94 -11.25 -2.60
CA VAL A 70 -12.09 -12.38 -2.22
C VAL A 70 -10.93 -12.52 -3.20
N ASP A 71 -11.19 -12.45 -4.50
CA ASP A 71 -10.17 -12.55 -5.55
C ASP A 71 -9.09 -11.47 -5.44
N VAL A 72 -9.47 -10.24 -5.08
CA VAL A 72 -8.52 -9.15 -4.85
C VAL A 72 -7.59 -9.46 -3.68
N LYS A 73 -8.12 -10.02 -2.58
CA LYS A 73 -7.29 -10.42 -1.42
C LYS A 73 -6.33 -11.55 -1.79
N LEU A 74 -6.78 -12.51 -2.60
CA LEU A 74 -5.92 -13.60 -3.09
C LEU A 74 -4.78 -13.06 -3.96
N LYS A 75 -5.09 -12.20 -4.95
CA LYS A 75 -4.09 -11.56 -5.81
C LYS A 75 -3.11 -10.70 -5.02
N GLU A 76 -3.58 -10.00 -3.99
CA GLU A 76 -2.71 -9.23 -3.11
C GLU A 76 -1.74 -10.15 -2.33
N ALA A 77 -2.23 -11.26 -1.78
CA ALA A 77 -1.40 -12.24 -1.10
C ALA A 77 -0.38 -12.93 -2.03
N GLU A 78 -0.77 -13.20 -3.28
CA GLU A 78 0.14 -13.70 -4.32
C GLU A 78 1.26 -12.71 -4.62
N LEU A 79 0.94 -11.42 -4.74
CA LEU A 79 1.94 -10.35 -4.88
C LEU A 79 2.87 -10.31 -3.67
N ASP A 80 2.34 -10.39 -2.45
CA ASP A 80 3.17 -10.40 -1.24
C ASP A 80 4.13 -11.60 -1.21
N LYS A 81 3.66 -12.79 -1.62
CA LYS A 81 4.48 -13.99 -1.71
C LYS A 81 5.53 -13.91 -2.83
N GLU A 82 5.21 -13.32 -3.97
CA GLU A 82 6.18 -13.11 -5.06
C GLU A 82 7.30 -12.18 -4.59
N TYR A 83 6.95 -11.11 -3.88
CA TYR A 83 7.90 -10.10 -3.45
C TYR A 83 8.69 -10.48 -2.21
N SER A 84 8.18 -11.35 -1.33
CA SER A 84 8.95 -11.82 -0.17
C SER A 84 10.28 -12.44 -0.61
N ALA A 85 10.26 -13.31 -1.62
CA ALA A 85 11.45 -13.93 -2.19
C ALA A 85 12.40 -12.93 -2.87
N LYS A 86 11.89 -11.79 -3.37
CA LYS A 86 12.73 -10.71 -3.92
C LYS A 86 13.37 -9.89 -2.80
N PHE A 87 12.63 -9.60 -1.74
CA PHE A 87 13.13 -8.82 -0.61
C PHE A 87 14.18 -9.57 0.22
N GLU A 88 14.03 -10.88 0.40
CA GLU A 88 15.02 -11.72 1.12
C GLU A 88 16.40 -11.73 0.44
N LYS A 89 16.46 -11.47 -0.89
CA LYS A 89 17.73 -11.32 -1.62
C LYS A 89 18.40 -9.96 -1.42
N VAL A 90 17.66 -8.99 -0.87
CA VAL A 90 18.10 -7.60 -0.73
C VAL A 90 18.38 -7.23 0.71
N LEU A 91 17.56 -7.72 1.65
CA LEU A 91 17.65 -7.41 3.07
C LEU A 91 17.64 -8.69 3.91
N SER A 92 18.32 -8.65 5.06
CA SER A 92 18.12 -9.67 6.09
C SER A 92 16.66 -9.64 6.60
N PRO A 93 16.14 -10.76 7.12
CA PRO A 93 14.76 -10.82 7.64
C PRO A 93 14.46 -9.74 8.69
N GLU A 94 15.43 -9.46 9.57
CA GLU A 94 15.28 -8.42 10.60
C GLU A 94 15.13 -7.02 10.00
N LYS A 95 16.02 -6.66 9.05
CA LYS A 95 15.98 -5.35 8.39
C LYS A 95 14.73 -5.20 7.53
N LEU A 96 14.32 -6.27 6.83
CA LEU A 96 13.09 -6.27 6.05
C LEU A 96 11.86 -6.03 6.94
N PHE A 97 11.77 -6.73 8.07
CA PHE A 97 10.67 -6.54 9.02
C PHE A 97 10.63 -5.10 9.55
N LYS A 98 11.78 -4.54 9.96
CA LYS A 98 11.89 -3.16 10.41
C LYS A 98 11.53 -2.16 9.32
N ALA A 99 11.96 -2.39 8.07
CA ALA A 99 11.66 -1.51 6.95
C ALA A 99 10.16 -1.46 6.66
N GLN A 100 9.50 -2.62 6.58
CA GLN A 100 8.06 -2.69 6.39
C GLN A 100 7.27 -2.07 7.55
N GLN A 101 7.72 -2.26 8.80
CA GLN A 101 7.11 -1.64 9.97
C GLN A 101 7.27 -0.11 9.94
N ALA A 102 8.46 0.40 9.61
CA ALA A 102 8.72 1.82 9.46
C ALA A 102 7.85 2.45 8.37
N GLU A 103 7.68 1.77 7.23
CA GLU A 103 6.79 2.23 6.16
C GLU A 103 5.34 2.35 6.62
N ARG A 104 4.80 1.32 7.30
CA ARG A 104 3.43 1.33 7.82
C ARG A 104 3.23 2.46 8.84
N ASN A 105 4.16 2.61 9.77
CA ASN A 105 4.13 3.67 10.79
C ASN A 105 4.17 5.06 10.16
N PHE A 106 5.02 5.26 9.15
CA PHE A 106 5.11 6.52 8.43
C PHE A 106 3.79 6.86 7.74
N ILE A 107 3.22 5.92 6.97
CA ILE A 107 1.93 6.11 6.29
C ILE A 107 0.82 6.42 7.28
N GLN A 108 0.73 5.68 8.40
CA GLN A 108 -0.29 5.90 9.41
C GLN A 108 -0.21 7.30 10.05
N ARG A 109 1.01 7.77 10.34
CA ARG A 109 1.23 9.14 10.88
C ARG A 109 0.81 10.20 9.86
N GLU A 110 1.22 10.05 8.61
CA GLU A 110 0.89 11.01 7.54
C GLU A 110 -0.63 11.09 7.30
N VAL A 111 -1.32 9.94 7.28
CA VAL A 111 -2.79 9.90 7.16
C VAL A 111 -3.48 10.55 8.36
N THR A 112 -2.96 10.33 9.57
CA THR A 112 -3.53 10.92 10.80
C THR A 112 -3.37 12.44 10.79
N ASN A 113 -2.19 12.94 10.44
CA ASN A 113 -1.90 14.38 10.35
C ASN A 113 -2.80 15.05 9.31
N PHE A 114 -2.90 14.47 8.12
CA PHE A 114 -3.77 15.00 7.05
C PHE A 114 -5.24 15.08 7.49
N ARG A 115 -5.74 14.07 8.20
CA ARG A 115 -7.11 14.07 8.74
C ARG A 115 -7.32 15.15 9.81
N ASN A 116 -6.32 15.41 10.65
CA ASN A 116 -6.40 16.42 11.69
C ASN A 116 -6.34 17.84 11.12
N GLU A 117 -5.49 18.07 10.12
CA GLU A 117 -5.42 19.34 9.38
C GLU A 117 -6.74 19.63 8.66
N ALA A 118 -7.31 18.65 7.96
CA ALA A 118 -8.59 18.79 7.28
C ALA A 118 -9.72 19.21 8.24
N LYS A 119 -9.79 18.58 9.44
CA LYS A 119 -10.76 18.92 10.49
C LYS A 119 -10.54 20.33 11.05
N SER A 120 -9.29 20.73 11.30
CA SER A 120 -8.98 22.08 11.79
C SER A 120 -9.36 23.17 10.78
N ASN A 121 -9.30 22.87 9.48
CA ASN A 121 -9.66 23.81 8.42
C ASN A 121 -11.17 23.90 8.15
N THR A 122 -11.96 22.90 8.58
CA THR A 122 -13.43 22.94 8.48
C THR A 122 -14.12 23.58 9.69
N MET A 123 -13.39 23.77 10.80
CA MET A 123 -13.88 24.42 12.02
C MET A 123 -13.48 25.90 12.14
N ARG A 124 -12.74 26.44 11.16
CA ARG A 124 -12.44 27.87 11.01
C ARG A 124 -13.39 28.48 9.99
#